data_AF-A0A7D4Y2V4-F1
#
_entry.id   AF-A0A7D4Y2V4-F1
#
_cell.length_a   1.000
_cell.length_b   1.000
_cell.length_c   1.000
_cell.angle_alpha   90.00
_cell.angle_beta   90.00
_cell.angle_gamma   90.00
#
_symmetry.space_group_name_H-M   'P 1'
#
loop_
_entity.id
_entity.type
_entity.pdbx_description
1 polymer ?
#
loop_
_entity_poly.entity_id
_entity_poly.type
_entity_poly.pdbx_seq_one_letter_code
_entity_poly.pdbx_strand_id
1 'polypeptide(L)'
;MSSRRAGLRVALNRPRVLGVVAAAFLLEALLRAPLAVVNPILAVVCPPIAAVPLLGAAAPAFRMAVDDLETVPDLHPETLRERFDRRLLAAAVVGHAVALALGVAGFLLIDTPVRATVYALGGSVPPFVVLLAPLPGVAAAMIVAWGLLVPALSRLAAGASTGTAVRAPLRALASPRDLLGSLSLHAACGLLGAGVFLTAMVPVTRLVVQQTPGHPAPAFALTAGLLTVTAVLLGAVAYPVQVARAGWTASVGPVPVRRVALAALVVSGLVVGASAVRLTETRPTPDAGVADNAVDLPADATAAYATAVERTSAGDSRVVAAYDSGFRAVAAIDREERAYRTTIDDAAGRTHTAYVDAGVDYSAGVRWELYALGGREVEERSVRAVPVYWRVAPGYDVSGGFAPRVPATTDGWRTVERGDGTMTVELTGGDAIARATGLPPAENGSYEAAWTRMRIDTDEGVLLGGETRLNATGERAIDRHVRYEVQTGDVRVERPDELGDRTLGEWLWTLFAY
;
A
#
# COMPACT_ATOMS: atom_id res chain seq x y z
N MET A 1 34.56 -25.68 14.84
CA MET A 1 33.16 -25.85 14.33
C MET A 1 32.64 -24.47 13.91
N SER A 2 31.90 -24.33 12.81
CA SER A 2 31.41 -22.99 12.41
C SER A 2 30.28 -22.51 13.33
N SER A 3 30.20 -21.20 13.57
CA SER A 3 29.17 -20.57 14.43
C SER A 3 27.75 -20.94 14.03
N ARG A 4 27.50 -21.11 12.72
CA ARG A 4 26.22 -21.62 12.20
C ARG A 4 25.91 -23.03 12.69
N ARG A 5 26.86 -23.97 12.59
CA ARG A 5 26.67 -25.36 13.04
C ARG A 5 26.48 -25.43 14.56
N ALA A 6 27.20 -24.61 15.32
CA ALA A 6 27.02 -24.52 16.77
C ALA A 6 25.61 -24.06 17.15
N GLY A 7 25.16 -22.93 16.57
CA GLY A 7 23.82 -22.41 16.81
C GLY A 7 22.70 -23.38 16.38
N LEU A 8 22.82 -24.03 15.22
CA LEU A 8 21.85 -25.03 14.77
C LEU A 8 21.78 -26.24 15.70
N ARG A 9 22.92 -26.71 16.24
CA ARG A 9 22.93 -27.80 17.21
C ARG A 9 22.20 -27.42 18.50
N VAL A 10 22.37 -26.19 18.97
CA VAL A 10 21.64 -25.69 20.15
C VAL A 10 20.15 -25.59 19.84
N ALA A 11 19.76 -25.05 18.69
CA ALA A 11 18.36 -24.96 18.26
C ALA A 11 17.67 -26.33 18.20
N LEU A 12 18.35 -27.34 17.65
CA LEU A 12 17.77 -28.68 17.45
C LEU A 12 17.76 -29.54 18.71
N ASN A 13 18.74 -29.37 19.62
CA ASN A 13 18.92 -30.28 20.75
C ASN A 13 18.49 -29.68 22.11
N ARG A 14 18.14 -28.40 22.18
CA ARG A 14 17.78 -27.75 23.46
C ARG A 14 16.34 -27.20 23.41
N PRO A 15 15.33 -27.94 23.90
CA PRO A 15 13.93 -27.49 23.87
C PRO A 15 13.67 -26.21 24.67
N ARG A 16 14.53 -25.90 25.66
CA ARG A 16 14.47 -24.65 26.43
C ARG A 16 14.69 -23.40 25.56
N VAL A 17 15.43 -23.51 24.45
CA VAL A 17 15.57 -22.44 23.45
C VAL A 17 14.21 -22.09 22.87
N LEU A 18 13.48 -23.10 22.40
CA LEU A 18 12.15 -22.93 21.84
C LEU A 18 11.20 -22.33 22.89
N GLY A 19 11.27 -22.76 24.15
CA GLY A 19 10.46 -22.20 25.23
C GLY A 19 10.66 -20.69 25.44
N VAL A 20 11.91 -20.21 25.52
CA VAL A 20 12.19 -18.78 25.71
C VAL A 20 11.83 -17.97 24.47
N VAL A 21 12.16 -18.47 23.28
CA VAL A 21 11.80 -17.83 22.02
C VAL A 21 10.27 -17.74 21.88
N ALA A 22 9.56 -18.83 22.15
CA ALA A 22 8.11 -18.87 22.12
C ALA A 22 7.51 -17.86 23.11
N ALA A 23 7.98 -17.84 24.35
CA ALA A 23 7.53 -16.88 25.36
C ALA A 23 7.76 -15.43 24.90
N ALA A 24 8.94 -15.14 24.34
CA ALA A 24 9.30 -13.81 23.84
C ALA A 24 8.35 -13.34 22.72
N PHE A 25 8.16 -14.16 21.69
CA PHE A 25 7.33 -13.78 20.54
C PHE A 25 5.82 -13.85 20.84
N LEU A 26 5.37 -14.76 21.71
CA LEU A 26 3.97 -14.80 22.13
C LEU A 26 3.60 -13.59 22.98
N LEU A 27 4.43 -13.23 23.95
CA LEU A 27 4.21 -12.03 24.77
C LEU A 27 4.19 -10.77 23.90
N GLU A 28 5.12 -10.69 22.97
CA GLU A 28 5.18 -9.59 22.02
C GLU A 28 3.96 -9.54 21.08
N ALA A 29 3.49 -10.69 20.60
CA ALA A 29 2.27 -10.78 19.79
C ALA A 29 1.04 -10.35 20.58
N LEU A 30 0.94 -10.73 21.86
CA LEU A 30 -0.15 -10.30 22.76
C LEU A 30 -0.13 -8.78 22.99
N LEU A 31 1.04 -8.16 23.08
CA LEU A 31 1.17 -6.70 23.21
C LEU A 31 0.77 -5.97 21.91
N ARG A 32 1.08 -6.56 20.75
CA ARG A 32 0.78 -5.97 19.45
C ARG A 32 -0.65 -6.23 18.96
N ALA A 33 -1.30 -7.30 19.41
CA ALA A 33 -2.63 -7.67 18.93
C ALA A 33 -3.69 -6.58 19.16
N PRO A 34 -3.80 -5.94 20.36
CA PRO A 34 -4.72 -4.82 20.56
C PRO A 34 -4.43 -3.64 19.64
N LEU A 35 -3.15 -3.35 19.39
CA LEU A 35 -2.73 -2.28 18.49
C LEU A 35 -3.14 -2.59 17.05
N ALA A 36 -2.94 -3.83 16.60
CA ALA A 36 -3.32 -4.27 15.26
C ALA A 36 -4.84 -4.23 15.02
N VAL A 37 -5.64 -4.47 16.07
CA VAL A 37 -7.11 -4.33 16.03
C VAL A 37 -7.52 -2.87 15.85
N VAL A 38 -6.81 -1.93 16.48
CA VAL A 38 -7.06 -0.49 16.31
C VAL A 38 -6.59 -0.01 14.94
N ASN A 39 -5.32 -0.29 14.60
CA ASN A 39 -4.74 -0.01 13.29
C ASN A 39 -3.47 -0.86 13.08
N PRO A 40 -3.34 -1.61 11.97
CA PRO A 40 -2.20 -2.50 11.72
C PRO A 40 -0.85 -1.77 11.66
N ILE A 41 -0.83 -0.47 11.32
CA ILE A 41 0.38 0.36 11.35
C ILE A 41 0.92 0.48 12.77
N LEU A 42 0.05 0.59 13.78
CA LEU A 42 0.47 0.70 15.18
C LEU A 42 1.23 -0.54 15.64
N ALA A 43 0.87 -1.73 15.14
CA ALA A 43 1.59 -2.96 15.45
C ALA A 43 3.01 -2.97 14.86
N VAL A 44 3.21 -2.35 13.69
CA VAL A 44 4.52 -2.21 13.04
C VAL A 44 5.37 -1.13 13.73
N VAL A 45 4.77 0.01 14.06
CA VAL A 45 5.47 1.14 14.70
C VAL A 45 5.78 0.85 16.18
N CYS A 46 5.02 -0.02 16.83
CA CYS A 46 5.26 -0.40 18.22
C CYS A 46 6.59 -1.16 18.38
N PRO A 47 7.51 -0.67 19.25
CA PRO A 47 8.81 -1.30 19.45
C PRO A 47 8.68 -2.68 20.13
N PRO A 48 9.64 -3.60 19.89
CA PRO A 48 9.62 -4.96 20.44
C PRO A 48 10.03 -4.98 21.93
N ILE A 49 9.19 -4.43 22.79
CA ILE A 49 9.46 -4.20 24.21
C ILE A 49 9.47 -5.46 25.07
N ALA A 50 8.93 -6.58 24.58
CA ALA A 50 9.02 -7.88 25.24
C ALA A 50 10.12 -8.74 24.60
N ALA A 51 10.11 -8.88 23.28
CA ALA A 51 10.99 -9.82 22.60
C ALA A 51 12.47 -9.43 22.73
N VAL A 52 12.83 -8.16 22.49
CA VAL A 52 14.24 -7.73 22.53
C VAL A 52 14.82 -7.80 23.95
N PRO A 53 14.16 -7.28 25.00
CA PRO A 53 14.70 -7.39 26.35
C PRO A 53 14.78 -8.83 26.87
N LEU A 54 13.77 -9.67 26.62
CA LEU A 54 13.77 -11.05 27.10
C LEU A 54 14.84 -11.89 26.41
N LEU A 55 14.97 -11.78 25.09
CA LEU A 55 16.03 -12.46 24.33
C LEU A 55 17.41 -11.89 24.68
N GLY A 56 17.52 -10.57 24.91
CA GLY A 56 18.75 -9.94 25.37
C GLY A 56 19.21 -10.47 26.74
N ALA A 57 18.29 -10.56 27.70
CA ALA A 57 18.57 -11.10 29.04
C ALA A 57 18.95 -12.59 29.02
N ALA A 58 18.40 -13.35 28.08
CA ALA A 58 18.72 -14.78 27.92
C ALA A 58 20.02 -15.04 27.14
N ALA A 59 20.51 -14.07 26.36
CA ALA A 59 21.65 -14.23 25.47
C ALA A 59 22.94 -14.75 26.17
N PRO A 60 23.29 -14.32 27.41
CA PRO A 60 24.44 -14.87 28.12
C PRO A 60 24.33 -16.37 28.39
N ALA A 61 23.17 -16.85 28.84
CA ALA A 61 22.95 -18.28 29.12
C ALA A 61 23.07 -19.14 27.85
N PHE A 62 22.53 -18.64 26.73
CA PHE A 62 22.67 -19.34 25.45
C PHE A 62 24.07 -19.28 24.87
N ARG A 63 24.84 -18.23 25.15
CA ARG A 63 26.26 -18.17 24.77
C ARG A 63 27.04 -19.28 25.46
N MET A 64 26.85 -19.45 26.77
CA MET A 64 27.47 -20.56 27.50
C MET A 64 27.10 -21.93 26.92
N ALA A 65 25.83 -22.13 26.57
CA ALA A 65 25.36 -23.38 25.96
C ALA A 65 25.84 -23.60 24.50
N VAL A 66 26.25 -22.53 23.81
CA VAL A 66 26.90 -22.62 22.48
C VAL A 66 28.36 -23.00 22.62
N ASP A 67 29.04 -22.49 23.65
CA ASP A 67 30.46 -22.73 23.91
C ASP A 67 30.68 -24.13 24.53
N ASP A 68 29.76 -24.57 25.40
CA ASP A 68 29.73 -25.91 25.97
C ASP A 68 28.32 -26.52 25.86
N LEU A 69 28.23 -27.61 25.10
CA LEU A 69 26.97 -28.32 24.85
C LEU A 69 26.49 -29.13 26.04
N GLU A 70 27.28 -29.33 27.10
CA GLU A 70 26.84 -29.99 28.33
C GLU A 70 26.16 -28.99 29.28
N THR A 71 26.63 -27.74 29.30
CA THR A 71 26.08 -26.65 30.10
C THR A 71 24.57 -26.46 29.87
N VAL A 72 23.82 -26.50 30.98
CA VAL A 72 22.39 -26.23 30.99
C VAL A 72 22.18 -24.71 31.08
N PRO A 73 21.48 -24.06 30.11
CA PRO A 73 21.24 -22.63 30.18
C PRO A 73 20.39 -22.29 31.42
N ASP A 74 20.89 -21.40 32.26
CA ASP A 74 20.14 -20.82 33.38
C ASP A 74 19.18 -19.75 32.85
N LEU A 75 17.89 -20.12 32.84
CA LEU A 75 16.77 -19.36 32.31
C LEU A 75 15.67 -19.21 33.36
N HIS A 76 16.01 -19.33 34.66
CA HIS A 76 15.05 -19.10 35.73
C HIS A 76 14.53 -17.64 35.68
N PRO A 77 13.23 -17.40 35.98
CA PRO A 77 12.64 -16.08 35.90
C PRO A 77 13.37 -15.01 36.73
N GLU A 78 13.92 -15.39 37.89
CA GLU A 78 14.70 -14.52 38.76
C GLU A 78 16.00 -14.08 38.07
N THR A 79 16.78 -15.02 37.52
CA THR A 79 17.98 -14.74 36.73
C THR A 79 17.68 -13.85 35.52
N LEU A 80 16.58 -14.11 34.80
CA LEU A 80 16.18 -13.27 33.65
C LEU A 80 15.79 -11.86 34.09
N ARG A 81 15.14 -11.71 35.25
CA ARG A 81 14.78 -10.41 35.83
C ARG A 81 16.01 -9.64 36.29
N GLU A 82 17.01 -10.30 36.86
CA GLU A 82 18.28 -9.66 37.23
C GLU A 82 19.06 -9.18 36.00
N ARG A 83 19.02 -9.95 34.91
CA ARG A 83 19.63 -9.59 33.63
C ARG A 83 18.79 -8.62 32.80
N PHE A 84 17.55 -8.34 33.22
CA PHE A 84 16.70 -7.37 32.57
C PHE A 84 17.22 -5.95 32.84
N ASP A 85 17.95 -5.40 31.88
CA ASP A 85 18.48 -4.04 31.95
C ASP A 85 17.54 -3.06 31.24
N ARG A 86 17.25 -1.92 31.88
CA ARG A 86 16.54 -0.77 31.25
C ARG A 86 17.23 -0.31 29.96
N ARG A 87 18.55 -0.52 29.83
CA ARG A 87 19.29 -0.25 28.60
C ARG A 87 18.87 -1.14 27.43
N LEU A 88 18.45 -2.38 27.67
CA LEU A 88 17.92 -3.26 26.63
C LEU A 88 16.55 -2.76 26.14
N LEU A 89 15.70 -2.26 27.06
CA LEU A 89 14.44 -1.63 26.68
C LEU A 89 14.67 -0.34 25.88
N ALA A 90 15.59 0.52 26.32
CA ALA A 90 15.95 1.72 25.56
C ALA A 90 16.51 1.37 24.17
N ALA A 91 17.33 0.32 24.07
CA ALA A 91 17.84 -0.18 22.79
C ALA A 91 16.73 -0.80 21.93
N ALA A 92 15.71 -1.42 22.52
CA ALA A 92 14.53 -1.88 21.79
C ALA A 92 13.79 -0.70 21.14
N VAL A 93 13.54 0.38 21.88
CA VAL A 93 12.83 1.57 21.38
C VAL A 93 13.64 2.32 20.32
N VAL A 94 14.88 2.70 20.64
CA VAL A 94 15.74 3.46 19.72
C VAL A 94 16.13 2.62 18.51
N GLY A 95 16.45 1.34 18.74
CA GLY A 95 16.76 0.40 17.67
C GLY A 95 15.58 0.19 16.74
N HIS A 96 14.35 0.14 17.27
CA HIS A 96 13.14 0.06 16.45
C HIS A 96 12.93 1.30 15.60
N ALA A 97 13.13 2.50 16.15
CA ALA A 97 13.04 3.73 15.36
C ALA A 97 14.04 3.75 14.18
N VAL A 98 15.28 3.30 14.43
CA VAL A 98 16.30 3.15 13.37
C VAL A 98 15.88 2.08 12.36
N ALA A 99 15.42 0.92 12.82
CA ALA A 99 15.01 -0.19 11.97
C ALA A 99 13.77 0.17 11.14
N LEU A 100 12.84 0.95 11.68
CA LEU A 100 11.67 1.46 10.98
C LEU A 100 12.08 2.42 9.86
N ALA A 101 12.94 3.40 10.15
CA ALA A 101 13.44 4.34 9.15
C ALA A 101 14.19 3.61 8.01
N LEU A 102 15.06 2.66 8.36
CA LEU A 102 15.77 1.83 7.38
C LEU A 102 14.83 0.87 6.64
N GLY A 103 13.76 0.41 7.30
CA GLY A 103 12.73 -0.45 6.71
C GLY A 103 11.91 0.29 5.65
N VAL A 104 11.49 1.52 5.95
CA VAL A 104 10.82 2.42 5.00
C VAL A 104 11.74 2.72 3.83
N ALA A 105 13.00 3.09 4.09
CA ALA A 105 14.00 3.31 3.05
C ALA A 105 14.19 2.06 2.18
N GLY A 106 14.40 0.89 2.78
CA GLY A 106 14.58 -0.37 2.06
C GLY A 106 13.38 -0.75 1.20
N PHE A 107 12.16 -0.55 1.72
CA PHE A 107 10.94 -0.75 0.94
C PHE A 107 10.88 0.20 -0.26
N LEU A 108 11.07 1.51 -0.05
CA LEU A 108 11.02 2.50 -1.13
C LEU A 108 12.06 2.22 -2.23
N LEU A 109 13.29 1.85 -1.84
CA LEU A 109 14.37 1.56 -2.77
C LEU A 109 14.15 0.29 -3.61
N ILE A 110 13.27 -0.62 -3.18
CA ILE A 110 12.94 -1.85 -3.91
C ILE A 110 11.63 -1.68 -4.68
N ASP A 111 10.58 -1.21 -4.00
CA ASP A 111 9.24 -1.11 -4.56
C ASP A 111 9.19 -0.07 -5.70
N THR A 112 9.94 1.02 -5.60
CA THR A 112 9.95 2.08 -6.64
C THR A 112 10.50 1.60 -7.98
N PRO A 113 11.71 1.00 -8.08
CA PRO A 113 12.18 0.47 -9.35
C PRO A 113 11.35 -0.73 -9.85
N VAL A 114 10.78 -1.55 -8.96
CA VAL A 114 9.87 -2.63 -9.36
C VAL A 114 8.62 -2.07 -10.02
N ARG A 115 8.00 -1.05 -9.44
CA ARG A 115 6.83 -0.36 -10.03
C ARG A 115 7.19 0.31 -11.34
N ALA A 116 8.28 1.05 -11.38
CA ALA A 116 8.78 1.67 -12.62
C ALA A 116 8.97 0.62 -13.72
N THR A 117 9.48 -0.57 -13.39
CA THR A 117 9.63 -1.69 -14.35
C THR A 117 8.28 -2.25 -14.80
N VAL A 118 7.34 -2.46 -13.87
CA VAL A 118 5.98 -2.92 -14.20
C VAL A 118 5.30 -1.95 -15.16
N TYR A 119 5.40 -0.65 -14.89
CA TYR A 119 4.82 0.40 -15.73
C TYR A 119 5.52 0.51 -17.08
N ALA A 120 6.85 0.46 -17.13
CA ALA A 120 7.61 0.45 -18.38
C ALA A 120 7.27 -0.73 -19.29
N LEU A 121 6.78 -1.84 -18.73
CA LEU A 121 6.31 -3.02 -19.48
C LEU A 121 4.81 -2.95 -19.85
N GLY A 122 4.15 -1.80 -19.66
CA GLY A 122 2.71 -1.63 -19.89
C GLY A 122 1.81 -2.32 -18.87
N GLY A 123 2.40 -2.83 -17.77
CA GLY A 123 1.67 -3.42 -16.67
C GLY A 123 1.08 -2.35 -15.73
N SER A 124 0.14 -2.77 -14.88
CA SER A 124 -0.36 -1.94 -13.79
C SER A 124 -0.28 -2.69 -12.47
N VAL A 125 -0.06 -1.95 -11.38
CA VAL A 125 -0.07 -2.52 -10.04
C VAL A 125 -1.49 -2.44 -9.50
N PRO A 126 -2.11 -3.56 -9.13
CA PRO A 126 -3.46 -3.55 -8.59
C PRO A 126 -3.56 -2.67 -7.33
N PRO A 127 -4.68 -1.95 -7.11
CA PRO A 127 -4.86 -1.10 -5.94
C PRO A 127 -4.62 -1.81 -4.60
N PHE A 128 -5.02 -3.08 -4.49
CA PHE A 128 -4.78 -3.86 -3.27
C PHE A 128 -3.28 -4.08 -3.01
N VAL A 129 -2.44 -4.18 -4.04
CA VAL A 129 -0.98 -4.29 -3.87
C VAL A 129 -0.38 -2.96 -3.42
N VAL A 130 -0.87 -1.83 -3.94
CA VAL A 130 -0.46 -0.49 -3.49
C VAL A 130 -0.71 -0.32 -1.98
N LEU A 131 -1.86 -0.79 -1.50
CA LEU A 131 -2.28 -0.62 -0.10
C LEU A 131 -1.68 -1.67 0.83
N LEU A 132 -1.61 -2.94 0.42
CA LEU A 132 -1.19 -4.03 1.30
C LEU A 132 0.30 -4.29 1.29
N ALA A 133 1.03 -4.07 0.20
CA ALA A 133 2.45 -4.40 0.11
C ALA A 133 3.38 -3.57 1.02
N PRO A 134 3.11 -2.27 1.31
CA PRO A 134 3.96 -1.48 2.19
C PRO A 134 4.12 -2.08 3.59
N LEU A 135 3.06 -2.60 4.21
CA LEU A 135 3.16 -3.19 5.56
C LEU A 135 4.14 -4.37 5.66
N PRO A 136 3.96 -5.50 4.95
CA PRO A 136 4.90 -6.62 4.98
C PRO A 136 6.26 -6.25 4.36
N GLY A 137 6.30 -5.35 3.38
CA GLY A 137 7.54 -4.87 2.78
C GLY A 137 8.43 -4.10 3.76
N VAL A 138 7.86 -3.10 4.44
CA VAL A 138 8.53 -2.33 5.49
C VAL A 138 8.89 -3.22 6.67
N ALA A 139 7.98 -4.12 7.10
CA ALA A 139 8.27 -5.06 8.17
C ALA A 139 9.44 -6.01 7.83
N ALA A 140 9.49 -6.55 6.60
CA ALA A 140 10.59 -7.40 6.15
C ALA A 140 11.92 -6.63 6.10
N ALA A 141 11.92 -5.42 5.53
CA ALA A 141 13.10 -4.56 5.48
C ALA A 141 13.56 -4.13 6.90
N MET A 142 12.63 -3.89 7.82
CA MET A 142 12.91 -3.61 9.23
C MET A 142 13.55 -4.82 9.92
N ILE A 143 13.07 -6.05 9.66
CA ILE A 143 13.71 -7.27 10.18
C ILE A 143 15.15 -7.37 9.68
N VAL A 144 15.41 -7.05 8.40
CA VAL A 144 16.79 -6.97 7.86
C VAL A 144 17.62 -5.92 8.61
N ALA A 145 17.05 -4.73 8.84
CA ALA A 145 17.72 -3.65 9.56
C ALA A 145 18.07 -4.02 11.01
N TRP A 146 17.23 -4.80 11.70
CA TRP A 146 17.55 -5.36 13.02
C TRP A 146 18.82 -6.22 13.01
N GLY A 147 19.15 -6.85 11.88
CA GLY A 147 20.41 -7.57 11.69
C GLY A 147 21.67 -6.70 11.85
N LEU A 148 21.57 -5.39 11.57
CA LEU A 148 22.64 -4.40 11.82
C LEU A 148 22.77 -4.05 13.31
N LEU A 149 21.70 -4.21 14.09
CA LEU A 149 21.62 -3.80 15.49
C LEU A 149 22.01 -4.92 16.47
N VAL A 150 22.07 -6.17 16.01
CA VAL A 150 22.52 -7.33 16.80
C VAL A 150 23.84 -7.07 17.55
N PRO A 151 24.88 -6.44 16.96
CA PRO A 151 26.12 -6.12 17.68
C PRO A 151 25.91 -5.17 18.87
N ALA A 152 24.97 -4.22 18.80
CA ALA A 152 24.67 -3.34 19.92
C ALA A 152 23.98 -4.10 21.05
N LEU A 153 22.96 -4.91 20.71
CA LEU A 153 22.21 -5.71 21.68
C LEU A 153 23.11 -6.73 22.38
N SER A 154 24.00 -7.39 21.64
CA SER A 154 24.91 -8.39 22.21
C SER A 154 25.91 -7.78 23.21
N ARG A 155 26.28 -6.51 23.03
CA ARG A 155 27.14 -5.75 23.93
C ARG A 155 26.41 -5.32 25.18
N LEU A 156 25.18 -4.82 25.05
CA LEU A 156 24.34 -4.47 26.19
C LEU A 156 24.02 -5.72 27.04
N ALA A 157 23.67 -6.83 26.40
CA ALA A 157 23.45 -8.11 27.07
C ALA A 157 24.70 -8.65 27.77
N ALA A 158 25.90 -8.25 27.34
CA ALA A 158 27.16 -8.57 27.98
C ALA A 158 27.59 -7.54 29.04
N GLY A 159 26.74 -6.56 29.37
CA GLY A 159 27.02 -5.54 30.38
C GLY A 159 27.92 -4.38 29.92
N ALA A 160 28.17 -4.24 28.62
CA ALA A 160 29.00 -3.14 28.10
C ALA A 160 28.33 -1.77 28.29
N SER A 161 29.14 -0.71 28.29
CA SER A 161 28.65 0.67 28.32
C SER A 161 27.86 1.01 27.05
N THR A 162 26.88 1.92 27.16
CA THR A 162 26.04 2.37 26.04
C THR A 162 26.87 2.90 24.87
N GLY A 163 27.93 3.67 25.14
CA GLY A 163 28.82 4.18 24.09
C GLY A 163 29.56 3.08 23.33
N THR A 164 29.88 1.97 23.99
CA THR A 164 30.48 0.79 23.34
C THR A 164 29.45 0.06 22.49
N ALA A 165 28.23 -0.09 22.99
CA ALA A 165 27.14 -0.74 22.26
C ALA A 165 26.75 0.03 21.00
N VAL A 166 26.59 1.35 21.07
CA VAL A 166 26.21 2.21 19.92
C VAL A 166 27.25 2.16 18.80
N ARG A 167 28.55 2.02 19.14
CA ARG A 167 29.62 1.90 18.13
C ARG A 167 29.75 0.50 17.55
N ALA A 168 29.17 -0.52 18.18
CA ALA A 168 29.35 -1.91 17.77
C ALA A 168 28.81 -2.21 16.35
N PRO A 169 27.61 -1.75 15.94
CA PRO A 169 27.14 -1.86 14.55
C PRO A 169 28.12 -1.26 13.55
N LEU A 170 28.65 -0.07 13.85
CA LEU A 170 29.58 0.65 12.97
C LEU A 170 30.92 -0.08 12.83
N ARG A 171 31.41 -0.71 13.90
CA ARG A 171 32.61 -1.55 13.85
C ARG A 171 32.36 -2.87 13.12
N ALA A 172 31.15 -3.42 13.20
CA ALA A 172 30.79 -4.64 12.47
C ALA A 172 30.85 -4.45 10.94
N LEU A 173 30.71 -3.21 10.43
CA LEU A 173 30.93 -2.88 9.02
C LEU A 173 32.36 -3.16 8.53
N ALA A 174 33.34 -3.24 9.44
CA ALA A 174 34.71 -3.64 9.10
C ALA A 174 34.86 -5.15 8.88
N SER A 175 33.87 -5.98 9.30
CA SER A 175 33.82 -7.42 9.03
C SER A 175 32.63 -7.76 8.11
N PRO A 176 32.77 -7.57 6.78
CA PRO A 176 31.66 -7.73 5.85
C PRO A 176 31.09 -9.14 5.86
N ARG A 177 31.91 -10.19 6.07
CA ARG A 177 31.45 -11.58 6.10
C ARG A 177 30.51 -11.85 7.30
N ASP A 178 30.82 -11.27 8.45
CA ASP A 178 30.01 -11.48 9.64
C ASP A 178 28.68 -10.75 9.56
N LEU A 179 28.75 -9.50 9.08
CA LEU A 179 27.59 -8.67 8.82
C LEU A 179 26.67 -9.28 7.76
N LEU A 180 27.23 -9.71 6.62
CA LEU A 180 26.47 -10.36 5.55
C LEU A 180 25.73 -11.60 6.06
N GLY A 181 26.37 -12.42 6.91
CA GLY A 181 25.69 -13.57 7.48
C GLY A 181 24.57 -13.23 8.47
N SER A 182 24.66 -12.09 9.18
CA SER A 182 23.56 -11.61 10.02
C SER A 182 22.41 -11.07 9.16
N LEU A 183 22.73 -10.23 8.17
CA LEU A 183 21.77 -9.65 7.25
C LEU A 183 21.06 -10.72 6.42
N SER A 184 21.77 -11.73 5.90
CA SER A 184 21.18 -12.81 5.11
C SER A 184 20.20 -13.64 5.93
N LEU A 185 20.50 -13.88 7.20
CA LEU A 185 19.61 -14.63 8.10
C LEU A 185 18.33 -13.84 8.37
N HIS A 186 18.46 -12.54 8.65
CA HIS A 186 17.30 -11.67 8.83
C HIS A 186 16.50 -11.47 7.54
N ALA A 187 17.16 -11.40 6.38
CA ALA A 187 16.51 -11.34 5.08
C ALA A 187 15.68 -12.60 4.80
N ALA A 188 16.23 -13.79 5.08
CA ALA A 188 15.47 -15.03 4.99
C ALA A 188 14.24 -15.02 5.91
N CYS A 189 14.40 -14.59 7.17
CA CYS A 189 13.28 -14.46 8.10
C CYS A 189 12.23 -13.45 7.64
N GLY A 190 12.65 -12.28 7.16
CA GLY A 190 11.77 -11.21 6.68
C GLY A 190 10.99 -11.63 5.44
N LEU A 191 11.65 -12.25 4.46
CA LEU A 191 11.02 -12.75 3.24
C LEU A 191 10.00 -13.87 3.53
N LEU A 192 10.34 -14.82 4.41
CA LEU A 192 9.41 -15.86 4.81
C LEU A 192 8.20 -15.28 5.56
N GLY A 193 8.42 -14.35 6.49
CA GLY A 193 7.35 -13.65 7.20
C GLY A 193 6.43 -12.87 6.26
N ALA A 194 6.99 -12.12 5.32
CA ALA A 194 6.23 -11.40 4.30
C ALA A 194 5.45 -12.35 3.38
N GLY A 195 6.05 -13.46 2.95
CA GLY A 195 5.38 -14.47 2.13
C GLY A 195 4.19 -15.10 2.85
N VAL A 196 4.35 -15.42 4.14
CA VAL A 196 3.26 -15.92 4.99
C VAL A 196 2.16 -14.87 5.16
N PHE A 197 2.52 -13.60 5.42
CA PHE A 197 1.56 -12.50 5.51
C PHE A 197 0.72 -12.36 4.24
N LEU A 198 1.39 -12.28 3.08
CA LEU A 198 0.73 -12.12 1.79
C LEU A 198 -0.18 -13.30 1.47
N THR A 199 0.26 -14.53 1.75
CA THR A 199 -0.54 -15.75 1.56
C THR A 199 -1.77 -15.77 2.48
N ALA A 200 -1.62 -15.37 3.74
CA ALA A 200 -2.72 -15.28 4.70
C ALA A 200 -3.73 -14.17 4.34
N MET A 201 -3.28 -13.09 3.72
CA MET A 201 -4.13 -11.97 3.31
C MET A 201 -5.03 -12.27 2.11
N VAL A 202 -4.69 -13.24 1.25
CA VAL A 202 -5.53 -13.63 0.10
C VAL A 202 -6.94 -14.06 0.53
N PRO A 203 -7.13 -15.04 1.45
CA PRO A 203 -8.47 -15.41 1.91
C PRO A 203 -9.14 -14.30 2.73
N VAL A 204 -8.40 -13.50 3.52
CA VAL A 204 -8.96 -12.35 4.25
C VAL A 204 -9.56 -11.34 3.30
N THR A 205 -8.84 -10.99 2.24
CA THR A 205 -9.31 -10.06 1.21
C THR A 205 -10.55 -10.60 0.52
N ARG A 206 -10.58 -11.90 0.18
CA ARG A 206 -11.77 -12.53 -0.41
C ARG A 206 -12.97 -12.51 0.54
N LEU A 207 -12.77 -12.82 1.82
CA LEU A 207 -13.84 -12.83 2.83
C LEU A 207 -14.41 -11.42 3.08
N VAL A 208 -13.53 -10.42 3.27
CA VAL A 208 -13.92 -9.02 3.49
C VAL A 208 -14.60 -8.42 2.25
N VAL A 209 -14.19 -8.82 1.06
CA VAL A 209 -14.78 -8.36 -0.21
C VAL A 209 -16.10 -9.08 -0.53
N GLN A 210 -16.24 -10.37 -0.22
CA GLN A 210 -17.35 -11.19 -0.71
C GLN A 210 -18.49 -11.45 0.28
N GLN A 211 -18.31 -11.33 1.61
CA GLN A 211 -19.39 -11.68 2.54
C GLN A 211 -19.51 -10.74 3.74
N THR A 212 -20.71 -10.15 3.83
CA THR A 212 -21.39 -9.64 5.04
C THR A 212 -20.77 -8.41 5.74
N PRO A 213 -21.57 -7.38 6.08
CA PRO A 213 -21.18 -6.41 7.11
C PRO A 213 -21.08 -7.15 8.45
N GLY A 214 -19.90 -7.68 8.76
CA GLY A 214 -19.67 -8.55 9.91
C GLY A 214 -18.17 -8.72 10.17
N HIS A 215 -17.80 -8.57 11.44
CA HIS A 215 -16.45 -8.29 11.93
C HIS A 215 -15.31 -9.08 11.27
N PRO A 216 -14.24 -8.42 10.77
CA PRO A 216 -13.06 -9.08 10.18
C PRO A 216 -12.18 -9.83 11.21
N ALA A 217 -12.59 -9.83 12.48
CA ALA A 217 -11.86 -10.38 13.62
C ALA A 217 -11.30 -11.82 13.44
N PRO A 218 -12.04 -12.82 12.92
CA PRO A 218 -11.50 -14.18 12.80
C PRO A 218 -10.39 -14.28 11.75
N ALA A 219 -10.49 -13.51 10.66
CA ALA A 219 -9.48 -13.47 9.61
C ALA A 219 -8.19 -12.78 10.09
N PHE A 220 -8.34 -11.72 10.91
CA PHE A 220 -7.23 -11.09 11.61
C PHE A 220 -6.57 -12.01 12.63
N ALA A 221 -7.37 -12.69 13.46
CA ALA A 221 -6.86 -13.64 14.46
C ALA A 221 -6.07 -14.78 13.80
N LEU A 222 -6.56 -15.32 12.68
CA LEU A 222 -5.86 -16.36 11.93
C LEU A 222 -4.51 -15.84 11.38
N THR A 223 -4.50 -14.65 10.77
CA THR A 223 -3.28 -14.05 10.23
C THR A 223 -2.26 -13.75 11.34
N ALA A 224 -2.70 -13.14 12.43
CA ALA A 224 -1.86 -12.86 13.59
C ALA A 224 -1.30 -14.15 14.21
N GLY A 225 -2.13 -15.19 14.32
CA GLY A 225 -1.70 -16.51 14.79
C GLY A 225 -0.63 -17.13 13.90
N LEU A 226 -0.84 -17.13 12.58
CA LEU A 226 0.11 -17.69 11.61
C LEU A 226 1.45 -16.94 11.62
N LEU A 227 1.41 -15.61 11.69
CA LEU A 227 2.62 -14.77 11.80
C LEU A 227 3.37 -15.04 13.11
N THR A 228 2.64 -15.21 14.21
CA THR A 228 3.23 -15.50 15.52
C THR A 228 3.92 -16.87 15.52
N VAL A 229 3.24 -17.91 15.03
CA VAL A 229 3.83 -19.25 14.87
C VAL A 229 5.07 -19.19 13.97
N THR A 230 4.99 -18.48 12.86
CA THR A 230 6.13 -18.28 11.94
C THR A 230 7.30 -17.58 12.63
N ALA A 231 7.04 -16.52 13.39
CA ALA A 231 8.07 -15.80 14.14
C ALA A 231 8.73 -16.68 15.20
N VAL A 232 7.97 -17.52 15.91
CA VAL A 232 8.50 -18.49 16.88
C VAL A 232 9.41 -19.50 16.19
N LEU A 233 8.98 -20.10 15.07
CA LEU A 233 9.75 -21.10 14.33
C LEU A 233 11.05 -20.50 13.77
N LEU A 234 10.95 -19.32 13.14
CA LEU A 234 12.11 -18.61 12.62
C LEU A 234 13.06 -18.20 13.76
N GLY A 235 12.52 -17.68 14.85
CA GLY A 235 13.27 -17.29 16.04
C GLY A 235 14.03 -18.46 16.66
N ALA A 236 13.42 -19.65 16.73
CA ALA A 236 14.01 -20.82 17.36
C ALA A 236 15.31 -21.26 16.67
N VAL A 237 15.41 -21.00 15.37
CA VAL A 237 16.61 -21.26 14.56
C VAL A 237 17.53 -20.04 14.51
N ALA A 238 16.99 -18.86 14.22
CA ALA A 238 17.79 -17.67 13.97
C ALA A 238 18.47 -17.15 15.24
N TYR A 239 17.79 -17.17 16.38
CA TYR A 239 18.31 -16.61 17.62
C TYR A 239 19.58 -17.31 18.14
N PRO A 240 19.64 -18.66 18.27
CA PRO A 240 20.88 -19.33 18.68
C PRO A 240 22.03 -19.13 17.70
N VAL A 241 21.74 -19.09 16.39
CA VAL A 241 22.73 -18.80 15.35
C VAL A 241 23.28 -17.38 15.53
N GLN A 242 22.45 -16.41 15.88
CA GLN A 242 22.89 -15.04 16.12
C GLN A 242 23.72 -14.93 17.41
N VAL A 243 23.30 -15.57 18.50
CA VAL A 243 24.09 -15.61 19.76
C VAL A 243 25.47 -16.21 19.51
N ALA A 244 25.55 -17.31 18.75
CA ALA A 244 26.81 -17.94 18.38
C ALA A 244 27.72 -17.03 17.53
N ARG A 245 27.15 -16.19 16.65
CA ARG A 245 27.92 -15.24 15.83
C ARG A 245 28.37 -14.00 16.62
N ALA A 246 27.54 -13.54 17.56
CA ALA A 246 27.83 -12.38 18.37
C ALA A 246 29.00 -12.60 19.35
N GLY A 247 29.21 -13.84 19.83
CA GLY A 247 30.33 -14.18 20.72
C GLY A 247 31.72 -14.06 20.08
N TRP A 248 31.80 -14.14 18.75
CA TRP A 248 33.07 -14.16 18.01
C TRP A 248 33.48 -12.77 17.48
N THR A 249 32.54 -11.82 17.45
CA THR A 249 32.72 -10.51 16.82
C THR A 249 33.07 -9.42 17.84
N ALA A 250 34.15 -9.66 18.59
CA ALA A 250 34.92 -8.55 19.13
C ALA A 250 35.66 -7.83 18.01
N SER A 251 34.92 -7.14 17.11
CA SER A 251 35.53 -6.30 16.10
C SER A 251 36.25 -5.14 16.80
N VAL A 252 37.58 -5.24 16.89
CA VAL A 252 38.48 -4.24 17.47
C VAL A 252 38.84 -3.14 16.45
N GLY A 253 38.36 -3.26 15.21
CA GLY A 253 38.66 -2.32 14.13
C GLY A 253 38.07 -0.91 14.35
N PRO A 254 38.72 0.14 13.82
CA PRO A 254 38.16 1.49 13.84
C PRO A 254 36.88 1.55 12.99
N VAL A 255 36.01 2.50 13.33
CA VAL A 255 34.82 2.78 12.52
C VAL A 255 35.27 3.30 11.15
N PRO A 256 34.83 2.70 10.03
CA PRO A 256 35.20 3.18 8.70
C PRO A 256 34.41 4.43 8.32
N VAL A 257 34.68 5.57 8.98
CA VAL A 257 33.89 6.81 8.91
C VAL A 257 33.61 7.26 7.47
N ARG A 258 34.62 7.24 6.59
CA ARG A 258 34.46 7.65 5.18
C ARG A 258 33.46 6.77 4.43
N ARG A 259 33.48 5.45 4.65
CA ARG A 259 32.54 4.52 4.00
C ARG A 259 31.13 4.68 4.55
N VAL A 260 31.00 4.91 5.86
CA VAL A 260 29.70 5.18 6.50
C VAL A 260 29.10 6.48 5.97
N ALA A 261 29.90 7.55 5.88
CA ALA A 261 29.44 8.85 5.37
C ALA A 261 29.00 8.75 3.90
N LEU A 262 29.78 8.07 3.05
CA LEU A 262 29.41 7.84 1.66
C LEU A 262 28.12 7.00 1.54
N ALA A 263 28.00 5.92 2.31
CA ALA A 263 26.81 5.08 2.32
C ALA A 263 25.58 5.87 2.78
N ALA A 264 25.70 6.69 3.83
CA ALA A 264 24.64 7.57 4.29
C ALA A 264 24.23 8.56 3.19
N LEU A 265 25.18 9.22 2.54
CA LEU A 265 24.90 10.16 1.44
C LEU A 265 24.18 9.46 0.28
N VAL A 266 24.66 8.30 -0.16
CA VAL A 266 24.06 7.54 -1.26
C VAL A 266 22.66 7.05 -0.90
N VAL A 267 22.48 6.44 0.28
CA VAL A 267 21.17 5.95 0.71
C VAL A 267 20.17 7.10 0.87
N SER A 268 20.57 8.20 1.52
CA SER A 268 19.72 9.37 1.66
C SER A 268 19.35 9.97 0.29
N GLY A 269 20.31 10.12 -0.63
CA GLY A 269 20.04 10.60 -1.98
C GLY A 269 19.07 9.69 -2.76
N LEU A 270 19.27 8.38 -2.69
CA LEU A 270 18.37 7.41 -3.32
C LEU A 270 16.97 7.41 -2.70
N VAL A 271 16.86 7.56 -1.38
CA VAL A 271 15.55 7.65 -0.69
C VAL A 271 14.84 8.94 -1.09
N VAL A 272 15.54 10.08 -1.08
CA VAL A 272 14.98 11.36 -1.54
C VAL A 272 14.52 11.25 -3.00
N GLY A 273 15.32 10.63 -3.87
CA GLY A 273 14.94 10.38 -5.25
C GLY A 273 13.72 9.46 -5.39
N ALA A 274 13.69 8.34 -4.65
CA ALA A 274 12.54 7.42 -4.66
C ALA A 274 11.27 8.09 -4.12
N SER A 275 11.38 8.88 -3.05
CA SER A 275 10.28 9.68 -2.53
C SER A 275 9.82 10.73 -3.54
N ALA A 276 10.75 11.45 -4.21
CA ALA A 276 10.41 12.39 -5.28
C ALA A 276 9.67 11.71 -6.43
N VAL A 277 10.09 10.51 -6.84
CA VAL A 277 9.35 9.73 -7.84
C VAL A 277 7.93 9.44 -7.35
N ARG A 278 7.74 8.98 -6.11
CA ARG A 278 6.39 8.71 -5.55
C ARG A 278 5.52 9.95 -5.41
N LEU A 279 6.13 11.07 -5.05
CA LEU A 279 5.51 12.40 -4.98
C LEU A 279 4.94 12.80 -6.34
N THR A 280 5.67 12.50 -7.40
CA THR A 280 5.28 12.82 -8.78
C THR A 280 4.54 11.69 -9.49
N GLU A 281 4.46 10.50 -8.89
CA GLU A 281 3.84 9.32 -9.49
C GLU A 281 2.31 9.38 -9.36
N THR A 282 1.69 10.35 -10.03
CA THR A 282 0.54 10.03 -10.88
C THR A 282 1.05 9.00 -11.87
N ARG A 283 0.39 7.86 -12.06
CA ARG A 283 0.83 6.79 -12.99
C ARG A 283 1.65 7.35 -14.16
N PRO A 284 2.79 6.76 -14.53
CA PRO A 284 3.29 6.95 -15.89
C PRO A 284 2.19 6.38 -16.80
N THR A 285 1.27 7.23 -17.25
CA THR A 285 0.60 6.94 -18.50
C THR A 285 1.68 6.89 -19.56
N PRO A 286 1.61 5.94 -20.48
CA PRO A 286 2.44 6.01 -21.68
C PRO A 286 2.20 7.40 -22.26
N ASP A 287 3.24 8.23 -22.22
CA ASP A 287 3.24 9.61 -22.71
C ASP A 287 2.17 10.54 -22.09
N ALA A 288 2.25 10.79 -20.78
CA ALA A 288 1.84 12.08 -20.19
C ALA A 288 2.77 13.25 -20.63
N GLY A 289 3.47 13.11 -21.75
CA GLY A 289 3.98 14.22 -22.53
C GLY A 289 2.81 14.93 -23.21
N VAL A 290 1.98 15.59 -22.43
CA VAL A 290 1.19 16.74 -22.90
C VAL A 290 2.17 17.91 -23.04
N ALA A 291 3.05 17.79 -24.03
CA ALA A 291 3.89 18.86 -24.56
C ALA A 291 4.55 18.32 -25.84
N ASP A 292 4.02 18.78 -26.99
CA ASP A 292 4.65 18.89 -28.31
C ASP A 292 4.29 17.96 -29.47
N ASN A 293 3.48 16.90 -29.36
CA ASN A 293 3.07 16.17 -30.57
C ASN A 293 1.56 15.97 -30.63
N ALA A 294 0.91 16.63 -31.59
CA ALA A 294 -0.35 16.18 -32.16
C ALA A 294 -0.17 14.70 -32.53
N VAL A 295 -0.79 13.80 -31.78
CA VAL A 295 -0.71 12.38 -32.08
C VAL A 295 -1.88 12.05 -32.98
N ASP A 296 -1.58 11.56 -34.17
CA ASP A 296 -2.58 11.10 -35.13
C ASP A 296 -3.55 10.12 -34.46
N LEU A 297 -4.81 10.54 -34.31
CA LEU A 297 -5.88 9.62 -33.91
C LEU A 297 -5.96 8.48 -34.93
N PRO A 298 -6.13 7.22 -34.48
CA PRO A 298 -6.39 6.10 -35.37
C PRO A 298 -7.51 6.42 -36.38
N ALA A 299 -7.35 5.99 -37.63
CA ALA A 299 -8.38 6.19 -38.66
C ALA A 299 -9.66 5.39 -38.37
N ASP A 300 -9.52 4.25 -37.68
CA ASP A 300 -10.64 3.44 -37.21
C ASP A 300 -11.36 4.12 -36.04
N ALA A 301 -12.68 4.28 -36.15
CA ALA A 301 -13.48 5.03 -35.17
C ALA A 301 -13.52 4.39 -33.78
N THR A 302 -13.49 3.06 -33.74
CA THR A 302 -13.43 2.26 -32.51
C THR A 302 -12.11 2.53 -31.78
N ALA A 303 -10.98 2.44 -32.48
CA ALA A 303 -9.67 2.73 -31.94
C ALA A 303 -9.49 4.22 -31.58
N ALA A 304 -10.05 5.13 -32.37
CA ALA A 304 -10.03 6.57 -32.09
C ALA A 304 -10.78 6.89 -30.79
N TYR A 305 -11.99 6.34 -30.63
CA TYR A 305 -12.78 6.52 -29.41
C TYR A 305 -12.09 5.92 -28.18
N ALA A 306 -11.51 4.71 -28.31
CA ALA A 306 -10.73 4.08 -27.25
C ALA A 306 -9.57 4.98 -26.79
N THR A 307 -8.81 5.52 -27.75
CA THR A 307 -7.68 6.43 -27.50
C THR A 307 -8.17 7.70 -26.78
N ALA A 308 -9.30 8.26 -27.23
CA ALA A 308 -9.86 9.48 -26.64
C ALA A 308 -10.34 9.29 -25.20
N VAL A 309 -11.02 8.16 -24.91
CA VAL A 309 -11.41 7.80 -23.55
C VAL A 309 -10.18 7.64 -22.66
N GLU A 310 -9.15 6.94 -23.14
CA GLU A 310 -7.91 6.72 -22.39
C GLU A 310 -7.23 8.04 -22.04
N ARG A 311 -7.02 8.94 -23.02
CA ARG A 311 -6.41 10.26 -22.81
C ARG A 311 -7.21 11.16 -21.89
N THR A 312 -8.53 11.22 -22.08
CA THR A 312 -9.41 11.99 -21.19
C THR A 312 -9.28 11.50 -19.75
N SER A 313 -9.19 10.18 -19.54
CA SER A 313 -9.03 9.60 -18.21
C SER A 313 -7.61 9.75 -17.63
N ALA A 314 -6.62 9.97 -18.48
CA ALA A 314 -5.22 10.15 -18.11
C ALA A 314 -4.97 11.52 -17.48
N GLY A 315 -5.55 12.57 -18.06
CA GLY A 315 -5.43 13.95 -17.59
C GLY A 315 -6.47 14.35 -16.55
N ASP A 316 -6.38 15.60 -16.15
CA ASP A 316 -7.42 16.28 -15.36
C ASP A 316 -8.68 16.36 -16.21
N SER A 317 -9.81 15.96 -15.64
CA SER A 317 -11.06 15.85 -16.38
C SER A 317 -12.30 16.06 -15.53
N ARG A 318 -13.30 16.68 -16.14
CA ARG A 318 -14.64 16.85 -15.58
C ARG A 318 -15.67 16.35 -16.57
N VAL A 319 -16.50 15.41 -16.13
CA VAL A 319 -17.61 14.85 -16.90
C VAL A 319 -18.92 15.22 -16.24
N VAL A 320 -19.80 15.84 -17.02
CA VAL A 320 -21.18 16.13 -16.64
C VAL A 320 -22.09 15.24 -17.47
N ALA A 321 -22.97 14.48 -16.82
CA ALA A 321 -24.06 13.75 -17.47
C ALA A 321 -25.40 14.35 -17.01
N ALA A 322 -26.12 14.98 -17.94
CA ALA A 322 -27.43 15.59 -17.70
C ALA A 322 -28.52 14.74 -18.36
N TYR A 323 -29.53 14.36 -17.59
CA TYR A 323 -30.63 13.50 -18.04
C TYR A 323 -31.90 14.35 -18.16
N ASP A 324 -32.74 14.06 -19.16
CA ASP A 324 -33.99 14.80 -19.36
C ASP A 324 -34.99 14.66 -18.18
N SER A 325 -34.78 13.68 -17.28
CA SER A 325 -35.54 13.54 -16.03
C SER A 325 -35.23 14.61 -14.98
N GLY A 326 -34.28 15.52 -15.24
CA GLY A 326 -33.76 16.48 -14.27
C GLY A 326 -32.64 15.93 -13.39
N PHE A 327 -32.29 14.65 -13.53
CA PHE A 327 -31.13 14.06 -12.86
C PHE A 327 -29.83 14.58 -13.50
N ARG A 328 -28.87 14.98 -12.68
CA ARG A 328 -27.56 15.44 -13.13
C ARG A 328 -26.47 14.78 -12.30
N ALA A 329 -25.45 14.24 -12.97
CA ALA A 329 -24.29 13.69 -12.31
C ALA A 329 -23.01 14.36 -12.83
N VAL A 330 -22.10 14.69 -11.92
CA VAL A 330 -20.81 15.29 -12.21
C VAL A 330 -19.72 14.42 -11.60
N ALA A 331 -18.67 14.13 -12.36
CA ALA A 331 -17.42 13.59 -11.85
C ALA A 331 -16.28 14.52 -12.26
N ALA A 332 -15.37 14.83 -11.34
CA ALA A 332 -14.18 15.62 -11.60
C ALA A 332 -12.96 14.94 -10.99
N ILE A 333 -11.87 14.93 -11.73
CA ILE A 333 -10.57 14.35 -11.37
C ILE A 333 -9.52 15.42 -11.54
N ASP A 334 -8.77 15.66 -10.47
CA ASP A 334 -7.60 16.52 -10.41
C ASP A 334 -6.41 15.64 -10.03
N ARG A 335 -5.51 15.44 -10.97
CA ARG A 335 -4.36 14.55 -10.87
C ARG A 335 -3.20 15.25 -10.19
N GLU A 336 -3.07 16.56 -10.39
CA GLU A 336 -2.07 17.40 -9.72
C GLU A 336 -2.28 17.36 -8.21
N GLU A 337 -3.50 17.66 -7.74
CA GLU A 337 -3.86 17.65 -6.31
C GLU A 337 -4.30 16.27 -5.80
N ARG A 338 -4.33 15.27 -6.69
CA ARG A 338 -4.73 13.88 -6.40
C ARG A 338 -6.09 13.81 -5.70
N ALA A 339 -7.05 14.53 -6.26
CA ALA A 339 -8.40 14.66 -5.77
C ALA A 339 -9.43 14.18 -6.79
N TYR A 340 -10.53 13.65 -6.27
CA TYR A 340 -11.69 13.21 -7.05
C TYR A 340 -12.95 13.65 -6.33
N ARG A 341 -13.91 14.16 -7.09
CA ARG A 341 -15.22 14.53 -6.57
C ARG A 341 -16.31 14.04 -7.50
N THR A 342 -17.38 13.52 -6.93
CA THR A 342 -18.63 13.29 -7.64
C THR A 342 -19.78 13.97 -6.93
N THR A 343 -20.66 14.57 -7.71
CA THR A 343 -21.86 15.24 -7.23
C THR A 343 -23.05 14.76 -8.06
N ILE A 344 -24.15 14.42 -7.40
CA ILE A 344 -25.38 13.94 -8.01
C ILE A 344 -26.53 14.78 -7.52
N ASP A 345 -27.22 15.44 -8.45
CA ASP A 345 -28.48 16.11 -8.21
C ASP A 345 -29.59 15.14 -8.64
N ASP A 346 -30.38 14.67 -7.68
CA ASP A 346 -31.49 13.76 -7.94
C ASP A 346 -32.73 14.51 -8.47
N ALA A 347 -33.69 13.77 -9.01
CA ALA A 347 -34.92 14.36 -9.56
C ALA A 347 -35.81 15.04 -8.48
N ALA A 348 -35.53 14.83 -7.20
CA ALA A 348 -36.20 15.50 -6.08
C ALA A 348 -35.47 16.78 -5.64
N GLY A 349 -34.38 17.17 -6.31
CA GLY A 349 -33.58 18.36 -6.02
C GLY A 349 -32.60 18.18 -4.86
N ARG A 350 -32.29 16.93 -4.46
CA ARG A 350 -31.27 16.64 -3.44
C ARG A 350 -29.91 16.43 -4.06
N THR A 351 -28.88 17.01 -3.44
CA THR A 351 -27.50 16.88 -3.88
C THR A 351 -26.73 15.89 -2.98
N HIS A 352 -26.16 14.86 -3.60
CA HIS A 352 -25.27 13.90 -2.97
C HIS A 352 -23.84 14.12 -3.45
N THR A 353 -22.91 14.33 -2.53
CA THR A 353 -21.48 14.53 -2.84
C THR A 353 -20.66 13.41 -2.24
N ALA A 354 -19.75 12.85 -3.04
CA ALA A 354 -18.65 12.05 -2.56
C ALA A 354 -17.33 12.66 -3.01
N TYR A 355 -16.34 12.63 -2.13
CA TYR A 355 -15.03 13.25 -2.34
C TYR A 355 -13.96 12.30 -1.82
N VAL A 356 -12.89 12.14 -2.59
CA VAL A 356 -11.72 11.38 -2.16
C VAL A 356 -10.47 12.09 -2.59
N ASP A 357 -9.44 12.04 -1.76
CA ASP A 357 -8.11 12.49 -2.13
C ASP A 357 -7.03 11.53 -1.61
N ALA A 358 -5.78 11.97 -1.68
CA ALA A 358 -4.62 11.26 -1.19
C ALA A 358 -4.60 10.99 0.33
N GLY A 359 -5.50 11.62 1.09
CA GLY A 359 -5.60 11.53 2.54
C GLY A 359 -7.00 11.37 3.12
N VAL A 360 -8.07 11.47 2.34
CA VAL A 360 -9.45 11.38 2.85
C VAL A 360 -10.40 10.59 1.92
N ASP A 361 -11.34 9.87 2.55
CA ASP A 361 -12.60 9.40 1.95
C ASP A 361 -13.77 10.10 2.62
N TYR A 362 -14.62 10.76 1.83
CA TYR A 362 -15.88 11.31 2.23
C TYR A 362 -17.01 10.73 1.38
N SER A 363 -17.87 9.94 2.02
CA SER A 363 -19.12 9.42 1.44
C SER A 363 -18.95 8.55 0.18
N ALA A 364 -17.74 8.13 -0.19
CA ALA A 364 -17.50 7.26 -1.34
C ALA A 364 -17.56 5.76 -1.00
N GLY A 365 -17.94 5.42 0.24
CA GLY A 365 -18.22 4.05 0.68
C GLY A 365 -17.01 3.11 0.55
N VAL A 366 -15.78 3.63 0.64
CA VAL A 366 -14.58 2.83 0.45
C VAL A 366 -14.31 1.99 1.71
N ARG A 367 -14.29 0.67 1.54
CA ARG A 367 -14.22 -0.34 2.63
C ARG A 367 -12.80 -0.55 3.20
N TRP A 368 -11.99 0.50 3.33
CA TRP A 368 -10.62 0.42 3.87
C TRP A 368 -10.51 0.87 5.34
N GLU A 369 -11.53 0.59 6.15
CA GLU A 369 -11.58 0.97 7.58
C GLU A 369 -10.33 0.57 8.37
N LEU A 370 -9.72 -0.55 7.97
CA LEU A 370 -8.53 -1.11 8.60
C LEU A 370 -7.30 -0.21 8.50
N TYR A 371 -7.22 0.67 7.50
CA TYR A 371 -6.07 1.56 7.29
C TYR A 371 -6.36 3.00 7.68
N ALA A 372 -7.56 3.29 8.18
CA ALA A 372 -7.93 4.65 8.54
C ALA A 372 -7.08 5.16 9.71
N LEU A 373 -6.47 6.34 9.57
CA LEU A 373 -5.81 7.06 10.66
C LEU A 373 -6.80 7.97 11.40
N GLY A 374 -7.99 7.41 11.66
CA GLY A 374 -9.12 8.11 12.26
C GLY A 374 -10.28 8.30 11.30
N GLY A 375 -11.42 8.64 11.89
CA GLY A 375 -12.64 9.00 11.18
C GLY A 375 -13.50 9.88 12.06
N ARG A 376 -14.40 10.61 11.42
CA ARG A 376 -15.39 11.46 12.09
C ARG A 376 -16.66 11.46 11.28
N GLU A 377 -17.75 11.82 11.92
CA GLU A 377 -19.01 12.09 11.24
C GLU A 377 -19.08 13.58 10.91
N VAL A 378 -19.49 13.87 9.68
CA VAL A 378 -19.84 15.21 9.22
C VAL A 378 -21.26 15.08 8.71
N GLU A 379 -22.19 15.72 9.42
CA GLU A 379 -23.63 15.48 9.26
C GLU A 379 -23.96 13.98 9.47
N GLU A 380 -24.71 13.36 8.55
CA GLU A 380 -25.07 11.94 8.56
C GLU A 380 -24.06 11.06 7.78
N ARG A 381 -22.86 11.58 7.48
CA ARG A 381 -21.87 10.94 6.61
C ARG A 381 -20.55 10.67 7.31
N SER A 382 -19.93 9.53 7.01
CA SER A 382 -18.61 9.18 7.55
C SER A 382 -17.47 9.76 6.70
N VAL A 383 -16.55 10.46 7.37
CA VAL A 383 -15.24 10.89 6.86
C VAL A 383 -14.16 9.99 7.42
N ARG A 384 -13.19 9.59 6.60
CA ARG A 384 -12.09 8.70 6.99
C ARG A 384 -10.76 9.23 6.47
N ALA A 385 -9.72 9.20 7.29
CA ALA A 385 -8.37 9.53 6.87
C ALA A 385 -7.70 8.30 6.23
N VAL A 386 -7.68 8.22 4.90
CA VAL A 386 -7.22 7.05 4.12
C VAL A 386 -6.67 7.47 2.74
N PRO A 387 -5.68 6.75 2.17
CA PRO A 387 -5.09 7.12 0.88
C PRO A 387 -5.92 6.59 -0.30
N VAL A 388 -7.12 7.12 -0.49
CA VAL A 388 -8.13 6.54 -1.41
C VAL A 388 -7.83 6.83 -2.88
N TYR A 389 -7.15 7.93 -3.19
CA TYR A 389 -6.80 8.27 -4.57
C TYR A 389 -6.07 7.14 -5.31
N TRP A 390 -5.28 6.33 -4.60
CA TRP A 390 -4.61 5.15 -5.16
C TRP A 390 -5.55 4.03 -5.65
N ARG A 391 -6.84 4.11 -5.34
CA ARG A 391 -7.89 3.21 -5.81
C ARG A 391 -8.52 3.67 -7.13
N VAL A 392 -8.40 4.94 -7.51
CA VAL A 392 -9.04 5.46 -8.72
C VAL A 392 -8.44 4.72 -9.93
N ALA A 393 -9.21 3.78 -10.47
CA ALA A 393 -8.85 2.97 -11.64
C ALA A 393 -8.74 3.86 -12.89
N PRO A 394 -8.16 3.39 -14.01
CA PRO A 394 -8.39 4.05 -15.29
C PRO A 394 -9.90 3.95 -15.57
N GLY A 395 -10.63 5.05 -15.40
CA GLY A 395 -12.08 5.12 -15.53
C GLY A 395 -12.78 5.78 -14.35
N TYR A 396 -14.03 6.18 -14.58
CA TYR A 396 -14.91 6.88 -13.65
C TYR A 396 -15.52 5.94 -12.58
N ASP A 397 -14.78 4.94 -12.11
CA ASP A 397 -15.31 3.95 -11.15
C ASP A 397 -14.83 4.25 -9.73
N VAL A 398 -15.65 5.02 -9.00
CA VAL A 398 -15.58 5.07 -7.55
C VAL A 398 -16.70 4.19 -7.00
N SER A 399 -16.36 3.33 -6.03
CA SER A 399 -17.31 2.36 -5.46
C SER A 399 -18.59 3.04 -5.03
N GLY A 400 -19.71 2.62 -5.62
CA GLY A 400 -21.01 3.25 -5.40
C GLY A 400 -21.91 3.21 -6.62
N GLY A 401 -21.39 3.04 -7.83
CA GLY A 401 -22.22 2.87 -9.04
C GLY A 401 -22.86 4.16 -9.55
N PHE A 402 -22.45 5.34 -9.06
CA PHE A 402 -23.12 6.61 -9.37
C PHE A 402 -22.23 7.69 -9.98
N ALA A 403 -20.97 7.39 -10.31
CA ALA A 403 -20.14 8.31 -11.08
C ALA A 403 -20.57 8.28 -12.56
N PRO A 404 -20.85 9.43 -13.19
CA PRO A 404 -21.19 9.46 -14.61
C PRO A 404 -20.02 8.88 -15.39
N ARG A 405 -20.30 7.88 -16.24
CA ARG A 405 -19.33 7.32 -17.16
C ARG A 405 -19.72 7.72 -18.56
N VAL A 406 -18.75 8.20 -19.33
CA VAL A 406 -18.88 8.14 -20.78
C VAL A 406 -19.02 6.66 -21.20
N PRO A 407 -19.73 6.37 -22.30
CA PRO A 407 -19.95 5.01 -22.78
C PRO A 407 -18.63 4.20 -22.84
N ALA A 408 -18.59 3.05 -22.15
CA ALA A 408 -17.34 2.35 -21.85
C ALA A 408 -16.92 1.30 -22.90
N THR A 409 -17.82 0.89 -23.79
CA THR A 409 -17.46 -0.03 -24.88
C THR A 409 -16.68 0.72 -25.94
N THR A 410 -15.59 0.13 -26.40
CA THR A 410 -14.78 0.69 -27.48
C THR A 410 -15.07 0.03 -28.82
N ASP A 411 -15.91 -1.00 -28.89
CA ASP A 411 -16.26 -1.72 -30.10
C ASP A 411 -17.53 -1.18 -30.77
N GLY A 412 -17.57 -1.24 -32.11
CA GLY A 412 -18.76 -0.94 -32.90
C GLY A 412 -19.02 0.54 -33.19
N TRP A 413 -18.06 1.42 -32.88
CA TRP A 413 -18.16 2.84 -33.24
C TRP A 413 -17.91 3.06 -34.72
N ARG A 414 -18.66 4.01 -35.30
CA ARG A 414 -18.45 4.50 -36.66
C ARG A 414 -18.32 6.01 -36.68
N THR A 415 -17.46 6.54 -37.54
CA THR A 415 -17.40 7.98 -37.80
C THR A 415 -18.68 8.41 -38.51
N VAL A 416 -19.38 9.40 -37.97
CA VAL A 416 -20.56 10.01 -38.62
C VAL A 416 -20.28 11.41 -39.12
N GLU A 417 -19.30 12.08 -38.53
CA GLU A 417 -18.88 13.42 -38.92
C GLU A 417 -17.40 13.60 -38.59
N ARG A 418 -16.68 14.32 -39.45
CA ARG A 418 -15.30 14.73 -39.22
C ARG A 418 -15.07 16.07 -39.91
N GLY A 419 -14.65 17.07 -39.15
CA GLY A 419 -14.45 18.43 -39.64
C GLY A 419 -14.10 19.38 -38.48
N ASP A 420 -13.50 20.52 -38.79
CA ASP A 420 -13.22 21.60 -37.83
C ASP A 420 -12.53 21.15 -36.53
N GLY A 421 -11.50 20.29 -36.65
CA GLY A 421 -10.76 19.77 -35.49
C GLY A 421 -11.55 18.80 -34.61
N THR A 422 -12.74 18.36 -35.04
CA THR A 422 -13.60 17.46 -34.29
C THR A 422 -13.96 16.21 -35.10
N MET A 423 -14.04 15.06 -34.42
CA MET A 423 -14.54 13.80 -34.95
C MET A 423 -15.73 13.33 -34.12
N THR A 424 -16.90 13.18 -34.75
CA THR A 424 -18.08 12.60 -34.11
C THR A 424 -18.17 11.12 -34.44
N VAL A 425 -18.16 10.29 -33.41
CA VAL A 425 -18.35 8.85 -33.50
C VAL A 425 -19.74 8.46 -33.00
N GLU A 426 -20.37 7.50 -33.64
CA GLU A 426 -21.68 6.99 -33.27
C GLU A 426 -21.64 5.48 -33.01
N LEU A 427 -22.29 5.07 -31.93
CA LEU A 427 -22.60 3.68 -31.62
C LEU A 427 -24.12 3.49 -31.74
N THR A 428 -24.54 2.45 -32.45
CA THR A 428 -25.96 2.13 -32.65
C THR A 428 -26.28 0.69 -32.23
N GLY A 429 -27.54 0.45 -31.88
CA GLY A 429 -28.03 -0.87 -31.49
C GLY A 429 -28.23 -0.98 -29.99
N GLY A 430 -29.40 -1.46 -29.59
CA GLY A 430 -29.85 -1.45 -28.21
C GLY A 430 -28.91 -2.20 -27.26
N ASP A 431 -28.51 -3.43 -27.61
CA ASP A 431 -27.62 -4.23 -26.77
C ASP A 431 -26.21 -3.65 -26.69
N ALA A 432 -25.72 -3.02 -27.77
CA ALA A 432 -24.43 -2.35 -27.76
C ALA A 432 -24.44 -1.16 -26.80
N ILE A 433 -25.50 -0.36 -26.83
CA ILE A 433 -25.65 0.81 -25.95
C ILE A 433 -25.92 0.39 -24.51
N ALA A 434 -26.71 -0.66 -24.31
CA ALA A 434 -26.94 -1.24 -22.98
C ALA A 434 -25.60 -1.66 -22.35
N ARG A 435 -24.77 -2.40 -23.10
CA ARG A 435 -23.38 -2.72 -22.68
C ARG A 435 -22.53 -1.48 -22.44
N ALA A 436 -22.56 -0.51 -23.35
CA ALA A 436 -21.75 0.72 -23.28
C ALA A 436 -22.07 1.56 -22.04
N THR A 437 -23.35 1.62 -21.66
CA THR A 437 -23.86 2.46 -20.56
C THR A 437 -24.03 1.70 -19.24
N GLY A 438 -23.71 0.39 -19.22
CA GLY A 438 -23.90 -0.47 -18.07
C GLY A 438 -25.38 -0.72 -17.72
N LEU A 439 -26.29 -0.48 -18.66
CA LEU A 439 -27.71 -0.78 -18.50
C LEU A 439 -27.99 -2.25 -18.81
N PRO A 440 -28.96 -2.88 -18.12
CA PRO A 440 -29.45 -4.19 -18.53
C PRO A 440 -30.08 -4.08 -19.93
N PRO A 441 -29.87 -5.07 -20.81
CA PRO A 441 -30.54 -5.11 -22.11
C PRO A 441 -32.06 -5.28 -21.92
N ALA A 442 -32.84 -4.86 -22.93
CA ALA A 442 -34.28 -5.05 -22.95
C ALA A 442 -34.62 -6.52 -23.26
N GLU A 443 -34.70 -7.36 -22.22
CA GLU A 443 -35.15 -8.75 -22.37
C GLU A 443 -36.59 -8.79 -22.93
N ASN A 444 -36.79 -9.52 -24.03
CA ASN A 444 -38.08 -9.64 -24.74
C ASN A 444 -38.69 -8.30 -25.21
N GLY A 445 -37.87 -7.26 -25.38
CA GLY A 445 -38.29 -5.93 -25.81
C GLY A 445 -37.87 -5.57 -27.23
N SER A 446 -38.33 -4.39 -27.69
CA SER A 446 -37.83 -3.75 -28.91
C SER A 446 -37.23 -2.38 -28.60
N TYR A 447 -36.22 -1.99 -29.38
CA TYR A 447 -35.59 -0.67 -29.26
C TYR A 447 -36.16 0.24 -30.34
N GLU A 448 -36.89 1.28 -29.93
CA GLU A 448 -37.48 2.29 -30.83
C GLU A 448 -36.45 3.35 -31.23
N ALA A 449 -35.52 3.67 -30.32
CA ALA A 449 -34.36 4.52 -30.60
C ALA A 449 -33.16 4.03 -29.78
N ALA A 450 -32.03 3.79 -30.43
CA ALA A 450 -30.84 3.30 -29.75
C ALA A 450 -29.59 3.79 -30.48
N TRP A 451 -29.11 4.97 -30.08
CA TRP A 451 -27.86 5.54 -30.57
C TRP A 451 -27.13 6.33 -29.48
N THR A 452 -25.82 6.47 -29.65
CA THR A 452 -24.95 7.28 -28.81
C THR A 452 -23.92 7.95 -29.68
N ARG A 453 -23.76 9.27 -29.55
CA ARG A 453 -22.79 10.08 -30.27
C ARG A 453 -21.81 10.69 -29.30
N MET A 454 -20.52 10.58 -29.60
CA MET A 454 -19.45 11.21 -28.83
C MET A 454 -18.59 12.03 -29.76
N ARG A 455 -18.14 13.18 -29.26
CA ARG A 455 -17.27 14.12 -29.97
C ARG A 455 -15.86 14.02 -29.41
N ILE A 456 -14.90 13.91 -30.32
CA ILE A 456 -13.48 13.80 -30.04
C ILE A 456 -12.79 15.03 -30.61
N ASP A 457 -12.01 15.72 -29.80
CA ASP A 457 -11.05 16.72 -30.26
C ASP A 457 -9.93 15.98 -31.01
N THR A 458 -9.72 16.30 -32.29
CA THR A 458 -8.74 15.58 -33.10
C THR A 458 -7.31 16.03 -32.90
N ASP A 459 -7.10 17.22 -32.34
CA ASP A 459 -5.78 17.81 -32.14
C ASP A 459 -5.19 17.32 -30.81
N GLU A 460 -6.02 17.32 -29.76
CA GLU A 460 -5.64 16.81 -28.44
C GLU A 460 -5.89 15.29 -28.30
N GLY A 461 -6.83 14.75 -29.08
CA GLY A 461 -7.26 13.36 -28.99
C GLY A 461 -8.01 13.06 -27.69
N VAL A 462 -8.83 13.99 -27.21
CA VAL A 462 -9.63 13.87 -25.98
C VAL A 462 -11.12 13.97 -26.28
N LEU A 463 -11.97 13.59 -25.32
CA LEU A 463 -13.42 13.73 -25.46
C LEU A 463 -13.88 15.14 -25.14
N LEU A 464 -14.81 15.66 -25.95
CA LEU A 464 -15.51 16.93 -25.73
C LEU A 464 -16.91 16.75 -25.12
N GLY A 465 -17.41 15.51 -25.11
CA GLY A 465 -18.78 15.18 -24.69
C GLY A 465 -19.59 14.53 -25.80
N GLY A 466 -20.91 14.57 -25.69
CA GLY A 466 -21.78 13.81 -26.58
C GLY A 466 -23.19 13.66 -26.06
N GLU A 467 -23.93 12.69 -26.60
CA GLU A 467 -25.30 12.42 -26.20
C GLU A 467 -25.65 10.94 -26.43
N THR A 468 -26.52 10.41 -25.57
CA THR A 468 -27.07 9.05 -25.67
C THR A 468 -28.58 9.12 -25.70
N ARG A 469 -29.21 8.46 -26.67
CA ARG A 469 -30.65 8.23 -26.73
C ARG A 469 -30.94 6.73 -26.73
N LEU A 470 -31.70 6.31 -25.73
CA LEU A 470 -32.21 4.94 -25.61
C LEU A 470 -33.71 4.98 -25.29
N ASN A 471 -34.53 4.54 -26.24
CA ASN A 471 -35.94 4.25 -26.08
C ASN A 471 -36.15 2.77 -26.36
N ALA A 472 -36.57 2.03 -25.34
CA ALA A 472 -36.89 0.61 -25.45
C ALA A 472 -38.23 0.31 -24.79
N THR A 473 -39.01 -0.54 -25.43
CA THR A 473 -40.26 -1.11 -24.90
C THR A 473 -40.02 -2.58 -24.57
N GLY A 474 -40.44 -3.03 -23.40
CA GLY A 474 -40.22 -4.39 -22.89
C GLY A 474 -40.89 -4.58 -21.54
N GLU A 475 -40.43 -5.51 -20.70
CA GLU A 475 -40.93 -5.66 -19.32
C GLU A 475 -40.80 -4.39 -18.49
N ARG A 476 -39.78 -3.57 -18.79
CA ARG A 476 -39.65 -2.20 -18.31
C ARG A 476 -39.40 -1.28 -19.50
N ALA A 477 -40.26 -0.29 -19.68
CA ALA A 477 -40.00 0.78 -20.63
C ALA A 477 -38.77 1.57 -20.17
N ILE A 478 -37.81 1.76 -21.05
CA ILE A 478 -36.62 2.57 -20.81
C ILE A 478 -36.69 3.75 -21.77
N ASP A 479 -36.95 4.94 -21.24
CA ASP A 479 -36.82 6.18 -21.98
C ASP A 479 -35.69 7.01 -21.35
N ARG A 480 -34.56 7.08 -22.03
CA ARG A 480 -33.37 7.78 -21.55
C ARG A 480 -32.78 8.64 -22.65
N HIS A 481 -32.51 9.88 -22.27
CA HIS A 481 -31.72 10.82 -23.03
C HIS A 481 -30.71 11.46 -22.08
N VAL A 482 -29.43 11.32 -22.41
CA VAL A 482 -28.31 11.83 -21.60
C VAL A 482 -27.46 12.72 -22.48
N ARG A 483 -27.15 13.93 -22.00
CA ARG A 483 -26.14 14.80 -22.60
C ARG A 483 -24.87 14.74 -21.76
N TYR A 484 -23.74 14.57 -22.42
CA TYR A 484 -22.42 14.55 -21.82
C TYR A 484 -21.66 15.82 -22.18
N GLU A 485 -21.08 16.45 -21.18
CA GLU A 485 -20.07 17.50 -21.36
C GLU A 485 -18.77 17.00 -20.73
N VAL A 486 -17.66 17.15 -21.46
CA VAL A 486 -16.34 16.76 -20.98
C VAL A 486 -15.41 17.96 -21.10
N GLN A 487 -14.73 18.27 -20.01
CA GLN A 487 -13.68 19.27 -19.93
C GLN A 487 -12.38 18.57 -19.52
N THR A 488 -11.28 18.90 -20.18
CA THR A 488 -9.93 18.39 -19.92
C THR A 488 -8.94 19.53 -19.66
N GLY A 489 -7.82 19.24 -18.99
CA GLY A 489 -6.70 20.17 -18.82
C GLY A 489 -6.80 21.04 -17.56
N ASP A 490 -7.67 22.06 -17.55
CA ASP A 490 -7.81 23.00 -16.41
C ASP A 490 -9.00 22.62 -15.51
N VAL A 491 -8.87 21.48 -14.83
CA VAL A 491 -9.90 20.99 -13.89
C VAL A 491 -9.33 20.90 -12.50
N ARG A 492 -9.81 21.78 -11.62
CA ARG A 492 -9.50 21.74 -10.18
C ARG A 492 -10.61 21.09 -9.38
N VAL A 493 -10.24 20.24 -8.44
CA VAL A 493 -11.19 19.57 -7.54
C VAL A 493 -11.07 20.12 -6.13
N GLU A 494 -12.03 20.98 -5.77
CA GLU A 494 -12.08 21.58 -4.44
C GLU A 494 -12.61 20.61 -3.38
N ARG A 495 -11.94 20.62 -2.23
CA ARG A 495 -12.37 19.93 -1.02
C ARG A 495 -13.72 20.53 -0.55
N PRO A 496 -14.72 19.68 -0.23
CA PRO A 496 -16.00 20.17 0.30
C PRO A 496 -15.82 20.97 1.61
N ASP A 497 -16.50 22.11 1.72
CA ASP A 497 -16.40 23.03 2.85
C ASP A 497 -16.76 22.35 4.19
N GLU A 498 -17.69 21.40 4.17
CA GLU A 498 -18.14 20.67 5.36
C GLU A 498 -17.03 19.81 5.98
N LEU A 499 -16.00 19.48 5.19
CA LEU A 499 -14.81 18.81 5.71
C LEU A 499 -13.90 19.75 6.48
N GLY A 500 -13.95 21.07 6.27
CA GLY A 500 -13.02 22.01 6.89
C GLY A 500 -11.55 21.62 6.69
N ASP A 501 -10.70 22.10 7.60
CA ASP A 501 -9.25 21.87 7.56
C ASP A 501 -8.88 20.39 7.67
N ARG A 502 -7.75 20.03 7.07
CA ARG A 502 -7.20 18.68 7.16
C ARG A 502 -6.80 18.32 8.59
N THR A 503 -7.20 17.13 9.02
CA THR A 503 -6.70 16.55 10.28
C THR A 503 -5.25 16.06 10.13
N LEU A 504 -4.55 15.82 11.25
CA LEU A 504 -3.18 15.27 11.21
C LEU A 504 -3.11 13.92 10.47
N GLY A 505 -4.12 13.06 10.63
CA GLY A 505 -4.19 11.78 9.94
C GLY A 505 -4.34 11.95 8.43
N GLU A 506 -5.15 12.92 7.99
CA GLU A 506 -5.29 13.27 6.57
C GLU A 506 -4.00 13.85 6.00
N TRP A 507 -3.31 14.72 6.74
CA TRP A 507 -1.98 15.24 6.35
C TRP A 507 -0.93 14.14 6.26
N LEU A 508 -0.90 13.22 7.23
CA LEU A 508 0.03 12.09 7.21
C LEU A 508 -0.20 11.22 5.97
N TRP A 509 -1.45 10.89 5.64
CA TRP A 509 -1.73 10.12 4.43
C TRP A 509 -1.44 10.88 3.16
N THR A 510 -1.73 12.18 3.14
CA THR A 510 -1.35 13.07 2.04
C THR A 510 0.17 12.97 1.83
N LEU A 511 0.99 13.14 2.88
CA LEU A 511 2.45 13.00 2.85
C LEU A 511 2.96 11.57 2.55
N PHE A 512 2.18 10.53 2.82
CA PHE A 512 2.55 9.17 2.42
C PHE A 512 2.22 8.88 0.96
N ALA A 513 1.16 9.52 0.47
CA ALA A 513 0.77 9.42 -0.90
C ALA A 513 1.75 10.17 -1.79
N TYR A 514 2.01 11.42 -1.43
CA TYR A 514 3.06 12.28 -1.92
C TYR A 514 4.41 11.70 -1.51
#